data_AF-W9XXT5-F1
#
_entry.id   AF-W9XXT5-F1
#
_cell.length_a   1.000
_cell.length_b   1.000
_cell.length_c   1.000
_cell.angle_alpha   90.00
_cell.angle_beta   90.00
_cell.angle_gamma   90.00
#
_symmetry.space_group_name_H-M   'P 1'
#
loop_
_entity.id
_entity.type
_entity.pdbx_description
1 polymer ?
#
loop_
_entity_poly.entity_id
_entity_poly.type
_entity_poly.pdbx_seq_one_letter_code
_entity_poly.pdbx_strand_id
1 'polypeptide(L)' 'MIRDLQKGNRQLEVTCFFKELPLPVVGKVVSKESATFAGYNPISIHANYSDMVRFASPDETGFKRVLGELTRW' A
#
# COMPACT_ATOMS: atom_id res chain seq x y z
N MET A 1 21.00 -2.58 -2.70
CA MET A 1 19.90 -2.92 -3.66
C MET A 1 19.27 -4.27 -3.28
N ILE A 2 18.07 -4.60 -3.76
CA ILE A 2 17.36 -5.88 -3.42
C ILE A 2 18.24 -7.12 -3.62
N ARG A 3 19.11 -7.12 -4.65
CA ARG A 3 20.06 -8.20 -4.91
C ARG A 3 21.07 -8.42 -3.78
N ASP A 4 21.38 -7.39 -2.99
CA ASP A 4 22.32 -7.48 -1.87
C ASP A 4 21.66 -8.07 -0.62
N LEU A 5 20.34 -7.87 -0.44
CA LEU A 5 19.56 -8.51 0.63
C LEU A 5 19.49 -10.02 0.45
N GLN A 6 19.34 -10.49 -0.80
CA GLN A 6 19.38 -11.92 -1.12
C GLN A 6 20.72 -12.56 -0.77
N LYS A 7 21.85 -11.87 -0.99
CA LYS A 7 23.19 -12.37 -0.65
C LYS A 7 23.44 -12.41 0.86
N GLY A 8 22.83 -11.50 1.61
CA GLY A 8 22.92 -11.42 3.07
C GLY A 8 21.94 -12.35 3.83
N ASN A 9 21.18 -13.21 3.12
CA ASN A 9 20.11 -14.04 3.68
C ASN A 9 19.07 -13.25 4.49
N ARG A 10 18.84 -11.99 4.12
CA ARG A 10 17.91 -11.10 4.82
C ARG A 10 16.55 -11.19 4.13
N GLN A 11 15.49 -11.47 4.89
CA GLN A 11 14.14 -11.58 4.33
C GLN A 11 13.67 -10.22 3.80
N LEU A 12 12.99 -10.26 2.65
CA LEU A 12 12.34 -9.08 2.09
C LEU A 12 11.03 -8.85 2.82
N GLU A 13 10.90 -7.67 3.38
CA GLU A 13 9.71 -7.26 4.09
C GLU A 13 8.79 -6.49 3.14
N VAL A 14 7.51 -6.86 3.13
CA VAL A 14 6.52 -6.32 2.20
C VAL A 14 5.31 -5.85 2.98
N THR A 15 4.84 -4.63 2.67
CA THR A 15 3.54 -4.14 3.12
C THR A 15 2.67 -3.87 1.91
N CYS A 16 1.44 -4.41 1.93
CA CYS A 16 0.47 -4.22 0.86
C CYS A 16 -0.58 -3.19 1.24
N PHE A 17 -0.97 -2.34 0.29
CA PHE A 17 -2.04 -1.36 0.45
C PHE A 17 -3.16 -1.60 -0.58
N PHE A 18 -4.40 -1.31 -0.22
CA PHE A 18 -5.52 -1.38 -1.16
C PHE A 18 -6.49 -0.20 -0.98
N LYS A 19 -7.10 0.21 -2.10
CA LYS A 19 -8.08 1.29 -2.15
C LYS A 19 -9.47 0.83 -1.72
N GLU A 20 -10.18 1.66 -0.97
CA GLU A 20 -11.57 1.39 -0.53
C GLU A 20 -12.62 1.92 -1.51
N LEU A 21 -12.33 2.99 -2.25
CA LEU A 21 -13.33 3.65 -3.09
C LEU A 21 -13.23 3.23 -4.57
N PRO A 22 -14.34 2.96 -5.26
CA PRO A 22 -14.33 2.82 -6.72
C PRO A 22 -13.92 4.13 -7.41
N LEU A 23 -13.47 4.05 -8.66
CA LEU A 23 -13.41 5.24 -9.51
C LEU A 23 -14.85 5.63 -9.90
N PRO A 24 -15.18 6.93 -9.99
CA PRO A 24 -16.44 7.36 -10.58
C PRO A 24 -16.59 6.79 -11.99
N VAL A 25 -17.79 6.31 -12.35
CA VAL A 25 -18.14 5.71 -13.67
C VAL A 25 -17.45 4.38 -13.99
N VAL A 26 -16.13 4.28 -13.82
CA VAL A 26 -15.31 3.09 -14.17
C VAL A 26 -15.43 1.98 -13.11
N GLY A 27 -15.73 2.33 -11.86
CA GLY A 27 -15.91 1.35 -10.79
C GLY A 27 -14.60 0.78 -10.23
N LYS A 28 -14.58 -0.54 -9.99
CA LYS A 28 -13.43 -1.24 -9.36
C LYS A 28 -12.39 -1.63 -10.41
N VAL A 29 -11.29 -0.89 -10.48
CA VAL A 29 -10.15 -1.17 -11.38
C VAL A 29 -9.28 -2.32 -10.86
N VAL A 30 -8.86 -2.23 -9.59
CA VAL A 30 -8.01 -3.24 -8.94
C VAL A 30 -8.72 -3.79 -7.72
N SER A 31 -8.66 -5.10 -7.53
CA SER A 31 -9.21 -5.78 -6.36
C SER A 31 -8.22 -5.86 -5.21
N LYS A 32 -8.74 -6.01 -3.97
CA LYS A 32 -7.89 -6.22 -2.79
C LYS A 32 -7.01 -7.44 -3.00
N GLU A 33 -7.58 -8.53 -3.51
CA GLU A 33 -6.90 -9.80 -3.73
C GLU A 33 -5.77 -9.66 -4.76
N SER A 34 -5.97 -8.84 -5.80
CA SER A 34 -4.94 -8.56 -6.81
C SER A 34 -3.85 -7.60 -6.33
N ALA A 35 -4.13 -6.75 -5.34
CA ALA A 35 -3.19 -5.77 -4.81
C ALA A 35 -2.37 -6.29 -3.61
N THR A 36 -2.59 -7.54 -3.21
CA THR A 36 -2.08 -8.07 -1.94
C THR A 36 -1.51 -9.48 -2.12
N PHE A 37 -0.59 -9.87 -1.25
CA PHE A 37 -0.05 -11.22 -1.20
C PHE A 37 -0.71 -12.02 -0.08
N ALA A 38 -0.98 -13.31 -0.32
CA ALA A 38 -1.46 -14.21 0.72
C ALA A 38 -0.44 -14.29 1.87
N GLY A 39 -0.94 -14.30 3.10
CA GLY A 39 -0.11 -14.32 4.31
C GLY A 39 0.34 -12.93 4.81
N TYR A 40 0.08 -11.86 4.05
CA TYR A 40 0.31 -10.49 4.49
C TYR A 40 -0.97 -9.85 5.00
N ASN A 41 -0.86 -8.92 5.95
CA ASN A 41 -1.99 -8.12 6.44
C ASN A 41 -2.06 -6.81 5.64
N PRO A 42 -2.99 -6.68 4.67
CA PRO A 42 -3.03 -5.51 3.83
C PRO A 42 -3.71 -4.33 4.54
N ILE A 43 -3.17 -3.15 4.30
CA ILE A 43 -3.65 -1.90 4.89
C ILE A 43 -4.59 -1.21 3.91
N SER A 44 -5.76 -0.80 4.38
CA SER A 44 -6.69 -0.06 3.53
C SER A 44 -6.30 1.41 3.40
N ILE A 45 -6.71 2.07 2.33
CA ILE A 45 -6.65 3.53 2.17
C ILE A 45 -8.02 3.99 1.67
N HIS A 46 -8.65 4.91 2.40
CA HIS A 46 -9.95 5.48 2.03
C HIS A 46 -9.83 6.48 0.88
N ALA A 47 -9.51 5.97 -0.29
CA ALA A 47 -9.32 6.70 -1.53
C ALA A 47 -9.67 5.80 -2.71
N ASN A 48 -9.78 6.39 -3.91
CA ASN A 48 -9.86 5.62 -5.14
C ASN A 48 -8.45 5.27 -5.66
N TYR A 49 -8.38 4.60 -6.81
CA TYR A 49 -7.10 4.13 -7.36
C TYR A 49 -6.16 5.29 -7.75
N SER A 50 -6.70 6.42 -8.23
CA SER A 50 -5.92 7.59 -8.63
C SER A 50 -5.41 8.40 -7.45
N ASP A 51 -6.15 8.36 -6.33
CA ASP A 51 -5.94 9.25 -5.19
C ASP A 51 -5.24 8.55 -4.00
N MET A 52 -5.19 7.21 -3.94
CA MET A 52 -4.64 6.46 -2.79
C MET A 52 -3.15 6.70 -2.49
N VAL A 53 -2.42 7.39 -3.39
CA VAL A 53 -1.01 7.76 -3.24
C VAL A 53 -0.79 9.28 -3.37
N ARG A 54 -1.85 10.08 -3.32
CA ARG A 54 -1.81 11.54 -3.47
C ARG A 54 -2.40 12.18 -2.22
N PHE A 55 -1.54 12.54 -1.29
CA PHE A 55 -1.94 13.18 -0.05
C PHE A 55 -1.78 14.69 -0.18
N ALA A 56 -2.84 15.43 0.12
CA ALA A 56 -2.84 16.89 0.17
C ALA A 56 -2.34 17.42 1.52
N SER A 57 -2.40 16.62 2.58
CA SER A 57 -1.97 16.97 3.94
C SER A 57 -1.31 15.81 4.69
N PRO A 58 -0.32 16.07 5.56
CA PRO A 58 0.23 15.07 6.47
C PRO A 58 -0.80 14.56 7.50
N ASP A 59 -1.94 15.24 7.66
CA ASP A 59 -2.98 14.82 8.59
C ASP A 59 -3.87 13.69 8.08
N GLU A 60 -3.81 13.41 6.78
CA GLU A 60 -4.62 12.37 6.16
C GLU A 60 -4.29 10.98 6.69
N THR A 61 -5.33 10.19 6.98
CA THR A 61 -5.19 8.82 7.47
C THR A 61 -4.36 7.95 6.53
N GLY A 62 -4.53 8.12 5.20
CA GLY A 62 -3.74 7.41 4.20
C GLY A 62 -2.25 7.74 4.28
N PHE A 63 -1.91 9.02 4.44
CA PHE A 63 -0.53 9.48 4.61
C PHE A 63 0.09 8.88 5.87
N LYS A 64 -0.60 9.02 7.01
CA LYS A 64 -0.14 8.49 8.32
C LYS A 64 0.10 6.98 8.28
N ARG A 65 -0.77 6.22 7.59
CA ARG A 65 -0.60 4.76 7.39
C ARG A 65 0.65 4.42 6.58
N VAL A 66 0.89 5.12 5.47
CA VAL A 66 2.08 4.90 4.64
C VAL A 66 3.35 5.30 5.40
N LEU A 67 3.34 6.47 6.05
CA LEU A 67 4.48 6.95 6.84
C LEU A 67 4.81 6.02 8.00
N GLY A 68 3.81 5.47 8.69
CA GLY A 68 4.02 4.50 9.76
C GLY A 68 4.78 3.26 9.29
N GLU A 69 4.43 2.74 8.10
CA GLU A 69 5.13 1.60 7.51
C GLU A 69 6.54 1.95 7.04
N LEU A 70 6.74 3.14 6.46
CA LEU A 70 8.08 3.60 6.09
C LEU A 70 8.98 3.83 7.31
N THR A 71 8.42 4.25 8.44
CA THR A 71 9.17 4.49 9.69
C THR A 71 9.50 3.17 10.42
N ARG A 72 8.71 2.12 10.20
CA ARG A 72 8.93 0.80 10.79
C ARG A 72 10.21 0.11 10.26
N TRP A 73 10.64 0.43 9.04
CA TRP A 73 11.75 -0.21 8.33
C TRP A 73 13.03 0.64 8.34
#